data_AF-I1XFW2-F1
#
_entry.id   AF-I1XFW2-F1
#
_cell.length_a   1.000
_cell.length_b   1.000
_cell.length_c   1.000
_cell.angle_alpha   90.00
_cell.angle_beta   90.00
_cell.angle_gamma   90.00
#
_symmetry.space_group_name_H-M   'P 1'
#
loop_
_entity.id
_entity.type
_entity.pdbx_description
1 polymer ?
#
loop_
_entity_poly.entity_id
_entity_poly.type
_entity_poly.pdbx_seq_one_letter_code
_entity_poly.pdbx_strand_id
1 'polypeptide(L)' 'MDKLVEIFCEVDDFCQKFIPVWQQELLKNGDKRRNRPGRLSESEVIVKLWLFRNNYQLCAK' A
#
# COMPACT_ATOMS: atom_id res chain seq x y z
N MET A 1 0.35 -13.28 -17.33
CA MET A 1 -0.13 -11.97 -16.80
C MET A 1 -0.20 -12.07 -15.26
N ASP A 2 0.77 -12.73 -14.63
CA ASP A 2 0.37 -13.54 -13.46
C ASP A 2 0.98 -13.01 -12.16
N LYS A 3 2.29 -12.74 -12.12
CA LYS A 3 2.96 -12.39 -10.87
C LYS A 3 2.61 -11.00 -10.32
N LEU A 4 2.42 -10.00 -11.19
CA LEU A 4 2.03 -8.66 -10.74
C LEU A 4 0.61 -8.64 -10.18
N VAL A 5 -0.30 -9.37 -10.83
CA VAL A 5 -1.70 -9.48 -10.40
C VAL A 5 -1.77 -10.25 -9.09
N GLU A 6 -1.01 -11.35 -8.95
CA GLU A 6 -0.91 -12.12 -7.71
C GLU A 6 -0.40 -11.25 -6.55
N ILE A 7 0.70 -10.52 -6.74
CA ILE A 7 1.21 -9.57 -5.73
C ILE A 7 0.18 -8.49 -5.41
N PHE A 8 -0.52 -7.96 -6.42
CA PHE A 8 -1.57 -6.98 -6.20
C PHE A 8 -2.72 -7.54 -5.37
N CYS A 9 -3.18 -8.76 -5.67
CA CYS A 9 -4.22 -9.43 -4.90
C CYS A 9 -3.80 -9.68 -3.44
N GLU A 10 -2.59 -10.18 -3.21
CA GLU A 10 -2.07 -10.39 -1.85
C GLU A 10 -1.99 -9.08 -1.06
N VAL A 11 -1.50 -8.01 -1.70
CA VAL A 11 -1.41 -6.68 -1.09
C VAL A 11 -2.79 -6.10 -0.84
N ASP A 12 -3.76 -6.31 -1.73
CA ASP A 12 -5.12 -5.83 -1.54
C ASP A 12 -5.82 -6.52 -0.36
N ASP A 13 -5.74 -7.84 -0.28
CA ASP A 13 -6.26 -8.63 0.86
C ASP A 13 -5.62 -8.21 2.19
N PHE A 14 -4.33 -7.88 2.16
CA PHE A 14 -3.63 -7.29 3.30
C PHE A 14 -4.19 -5.91 3.67
N CYS A 15 -4.35 -5.02 2.69
CA CYS A 15 -4.85 -3.66 2.92
C CYS A 15 -6.26 -3.66 3.51
N GLN A 16 -7.15 -4.54 3.02
CA GLN A 16 -8.51 -4.67 3.53
C GLN A 16 -8.54 -5.00 5.05
N LYS A 17 -7.56 -5.77 5.54
CA LYS A 17 -7.44 -6.13 6.96
C LYS A 17 -6.66 -5.10 7.77
N PHE A 18 -5.59 -4.54 7.19
CA PHE A 18 -4.66 -3.67 7.90
C PHE A 18 -5.16 -2.23 8.02
N ILE A 19 -5.71 -1.65 6.95
CA ILE A 19 -6.11 -0.24 6.92
C ILE A 19 -7.12 0.12 8.02
N PRO A 20 -8.18 -0.68 8.29
CA PRO A 20 -9.12 -0.38 9.35
C PRO A 20 -8.47 -0.35 10.74
N VAL A 21 -7.59 -1.32 11.02
CA VAL A 21 -6.86 -1.42 12.30
C VAL A 21 -5.92 -0.23 12.45
N TRP A 22 -5.18 0.10 11.40
CA TRP A 22 -4.26 1.23 11.42
C TRP A 22 -4.98 2.55 11.63
N GLN A 23 -6.12 2.77 10.97
CA GLN A 23 -6.95 3.95 11.19
C GLN A 23 -7.45 4.05 12.63
N GLN A 24 -7.85 2.94 13.26
CA GLN A 24 -8.24 2.93 14.67
C GLN A 24 -7.09 3.32 15.60
N GLU A 25 -5.89 2.81 15.37
CA GLU A 25 -4.71 3.16 16.15
C GLU A 25 -4.32 4.65 15.99
N LEU A 26 -4.41 5.20 14.78
CA LEU A 26 -4.18 6.63 14.54
C LEU A 26 -5.18 7.52 15.29
N LEU A 27 -6.45 7.08 15.38
CA LEU A 27 -7.47 7.77 16.17
C LEU A 27 -7.18 7.73 17.67
N LYS A 28 -6.69 6.60 18.19
CA LYS A 28 -6.31 6.44 19.61
C LYS A 28 -5.10 7.30 19.98
N ASN A 29 -4.09 7.34 19.12
CA ASN A 29 -2.84 8.06 19.38
C ASN A 29 -2.96 9.59 19.23
N GLY A 30 -4.13 10.10 18.81
CA GLY A 30 -4.34 11.53 18.60
C GLY A 30 -3.73 12.07 17.30
N ASP A 31 -3.10 11.22 16.49
CA ASP A 31 -2.53 11.52 15.17
C ASP A 31 -3.62 11.63 14.10
N LYS A 32 -4.61 12.48 14.37
CA LYS A 32 -5.81 12.65 13.55
C LYS A 32 -5.48 13.52 12.35
N ARG A 33 -4.98 12.88 11.29
CA ARG A 33 -4.75 13.54 9.99
C ARG A 33 -6.01 13.49 9.14
N ARG A 34 -6.21 14.52 8.31
CA ARG A 34 -7.33 14.58 7.37
C ARG A 34 -7.18 13.45 6.34
N ASN A 35 -8.07 12.46 6.37
CA ASN A 35 -8.13 11.41 5.36
C ASN A 35 -8.96 11.89 4.16
N ARG A 36 -8.31 12.21 3.04
CA ARG A 36 -8.97 12.60 1.79
C ARG A 36 -8.67 11.52 0.75
N PRO A 37 -9.68 10.98 0.05
CA PRO A 37 -9.45 9.97 -0.96
C PRO A 37 -8.52 10.52 -2.05
N GLY A 38 -7.44 9.79 -2.32
CA GLY A 38 -6.54 10.06 -3.43
C GLY A 38 -7.08 9.52 -4.76
N ARG A 39 -6.27 9.66 -5.82
CA ARG A 39 -6.56 9.03 -7.12
C ARG A 39 -6.12 7.55 -7.17
N LEU A 40 -5.38 7.10 -6.16
CA LEU A 40 -4.86 5.74 -6.04
C LEU A 40 -5.36 5.13 -4.73
N SER A 41 -5.72 3.86 -4.79
CA SER A 41 -5.95 3.02 -3.62
C SER A 41 -4.65 2.77 -2.84
N GLU A 42 -4.79 2.43 -1.57
CA GLU A 42 -3.67 2.07 -0.69
C GLU A 42 -2.87 0.89 -1.28
N SER A 43 -3.57 -0.11 -1.80
CA SER A 43 -2.99 -1.29 -2.46
C SER A 43 -2.14 -0.88 -3.67
N GLU A 44 -2.65 0.01 -4.53
CA GLU A 44 -1.89 0.52 -5.69
C GLU A 44 -0.65 1.31 -5.29
N VAL A 45 -0.72 2.10 -4.22
CA VAL A 45 0.44 2.85 -3.71
C VAL A 45 1.52 1.90 -3.22
N ILE A 46 1.16 0.87 -2.46
CA ILE A 46 2.10 -0.13 -1.93
C ILE A 46 2.74 -0.92 -3.07
N VAL A 47 1.95 -1.40 -4.03
CA VAL A 47 2.49 -2.15 -5.18
C VAL A 47 3.39 -1.27 -6.04
N LYS A 48 3.03 -0.01 -6.31
CA LYS A 48 3.89 0.93 -7.04
C LYS A 48 5.20 1.21 -6.30
N LEU A 49 5.16 1.38 -4.99
CA LEU A 49 6.37 1.57 -4.18
C LEU A 49 7.26 0.33 -4.20
N TRP A 50 6.66 -0.86 -4.09
CA TRP A 50 7.37 -2.13 -4.19
C TRP A 50 8.00 -2.29 -5.58
N LEU A 51 7.25 -2.03 -6.65
CA LEU A 51 7.76 -2.04 -8.01
C LEU A 51 8.89 -1.04 -8.21
N PHE A 52 8.74 0.19 -7.72
CA PHE A 52 9.80 1.20 -7.75
C PHE A 52 11.06 0.65 -7.08
N ARG A 53 10.95 0.12 -5.86
CA ARG A 53 12.09 -0.45 -5.13
C ARG A 53 12.77 -1.59 -5.90
N ASN A 54 12.00 -2.49 -6.51
CA ASN A 54 12.54 -3.63 -7.26
C ASN A 54 13.15 -3.23 -8.60
N ASN A 55 12.55 -2.28 -9.32
CA ASN A 55 13.05 -1.84 -10.62
C ASN A 55 14.32 -0.98 -10.50
N TYR A 56 14.46 -0.18 -9.45
CA TYR A 56 15.69 0.62 -9.25
C TYR A 56 16.91 -0.23 -8.84
N GLN A 57 16.74 -1.49 -8.44
CA GLN A 57 17.85 -2.43 -8.24
C GLN A 57 18.49 -2.91 -9.56
N LEU A 58 17.84 -2.69 -10.72
CA LEU A 58 18.42 -3.01 -12.04
C LEU A 58 19.36 -1.92 -12.55
N CYS A 59 19.24 -0.67 -12.08
CA CYS A 59 20.15 0.42 -12.45
C CYS A 59 21.40 0.52 -11.55
N ALA A 60 21.46 -0.26 -10.47
CA ALA A 60 22.59 -0.31 -9.54
C ALA A 60 23.43 -1.59 -9.69
N LYS A 61 23.28 -2.31 -10.80
CA LYS A 61 24.09 -3.48 -11.19
C LYS A 61 24.72 -3.25 -12.55
#